data_AF-A0A150NXA8-F1
#
_entry.id   AF-A0A150NXA8-F1
#
_cell.length_a   1.000
_cell.length_b   1.000
_cell.length_c   1.000
_cell.angle_alpha   90.00
_cell.angle_beta   90.00
_cell.angle_gamma   90.00
#
_symmetry.space_group_name_H-M   'P 1'
#
loop_
_entity.id
_entity.type
_entity.pdbx_description
1 polymer ?
#
loop_
_entity_poly.entity_id
_entity_poly.type
_entity_poly.pdbx_seq_one_letter_code
_entity_poly.pdbx_strand_id
1 'polypeptide(L)'
;MENLNVFELSRKFYEENKGKYGNYSEALKAGEKYILENAPSQFESTPLDTSDSMRKEGYEIKMSKKDGKWTIDTSSKNYDLKDMARTFRGGVGY
;
A
#
# COMPACT_ATOMS: atom_id res chain seq x y z
N MET A 1 -6.52 6.11 -2.75
CA MET A 1 -5.75 6.09 -1.47
C MET A 1 -6.69 5.82 -0.28
N GLU A 2 -7.74 5.01 -0.46
CA GLU A 2 -8.76 4.82 0.59
C GLU A 2 -8.30 3.88 1.72
N ASN A 3 -7.25 3.08 1.48
CA ASN A 3 -6.80 2.05 2.43
C ASN A 3 -5.50 2.38 3.17
N LEU A 4 -4.76 3.43 2.77
CA LEU A 4 -3.67 3.93 3.61
C LEU A 4 -4.30 4.93 4.56
N ASN A 5 -4.36 4.61 5.84
CA ASN A 5 -4.97 5.49 6.83
C ASN A 5 -4.05 6.67 7.20
N VAL A 6 -3.58 7.40 6.17
CA VAL A 6 -2.81 8.64 6.28
C VAL A 6 -3.56 9.64 7.15
N PHE A 7 -4.90 9.63 7.08
CA PHE A 7 -5.73 10.49 7.90
C PHE A 7 -5.55 10.20 9.40
N GLU A 8 -5.67 8.95 9.84
CA GLU A 8 -5.45 8.61 11.26
C GLU A 8 -4.00 8.83 11.69
N LEU A 9 -3.02 8.55 10.84
CA LEU A 9 -1.61 8.85 11.14
C LEU A 9 -1.38 10.37 11.30
N SER A 10 -1.98 11.17 10.43
CA SER A 10 -1.90 12.64 10.49
C SER A 10 -2.60 13.17 11.75
N ARG A 11 -3.78 12.64 12.07
CA ARG A 11 -4.56 12.98 13.27
C ARG A 11 -3.79 12.60 14.54
N LYS A 12 -3.21 11.41 14.60
CA LYS A 12 -2.38 10.95 15.72
C LYS A 12 -1.16 11.85 15.91
N PHE A 13 -0.44 12.15 14.84
CA PHE A 13 0.68 13.08 14.87
C PHE A 13 0.27 14.46 15.42
N TYR A 14 -0.86 15.00 14.93
CA TYR A 14 -1.39 16.27 15.41
C TYR A 14 -1.72 16.23 16.91
N GLU A 15 -2.46 15.23 17.38
CA GLU A 15 -2.84 15.13 18.80
C GLU A 15 -1.62 14.98 19.71
N GLU A 16 -0.62 14.20 19.29
CA GLU A 16 0.60 13.97 20.06
C GLU A 16 1.55 15.19 20.05
N ASN A 17 1.43 16.11 19.09
CA ASN A 17 2.41 17.18 18.88
C ASN A 17 1.82 18.59 18.78
N LYS A 18 0.51 18.77 18.97
CA LYS A 18 -0.12 20.09 19.02
C LYS A 18 0.55 20.98 20.07
N GLY A 19 0.88 22.21 19.67
CA GLY A 19 1.56 23.19 20.53
C GLY A 19 3.07 23.00 20.71
N LYS A 20 3.70 21.97 20.11
CA LYS A 20 5.15 21.73 20.23
C LYS A 20 6.02 22.49 19.22
N TYR A 21 5.43 22.93 18.10
CA TYR A 21 6.17 23.57 17.01
C TYR A 21 5.96 25.08 17.00
N GLY A 22 7.04 25.84 16.82
CA GLY A 22 7.02 27.30 16.79
C GLY A 22 6.54 27.87 15.46
N ASN A 23 6.57 27.08 14.38
CA ASN A 23 6.03 27.48 13.09
C ASN A 23 5.46 26.29 12.30
N TYR A 24 4.63 26.63 11.31
CA TYR A 24 3.94 25.67 10.46
C TYR A 24 4.89 24.81 9.62
N SER A 25 5.99 25.37 9.11
CA SER A 25 6.91 24.63 8.23
C SER A 25 7.63 23.50 8.96
N GLU A 26 8.01 23.71 10.22
CA GLU A 26 8.61 22.67 11.07
C GLU A 26 7.61 21.58 11.40
N ALA A 27 6.38 21.96 11.76
CA ALA A 27 5.29 21.02 12.02
C ALA A 27 5.01 20.14 10.79
N LEU A 28 4.99 20.73 9.59
CA LEU A 28 4.75 20.02 8.34
C LEU A 28 5.86 19.00 8.04
N LYS A 29 7.13 19.40 8.13
CA LYS A 29 8.27 18.49 7.90
C LYS A 29 8.28 17.33 8.88
N ALA A 30 8.01 17.59 10.16
CA ALA A 30 7.94 16.55 11.16
C ALA A 30 6.74 15.61 10.95
N GLY A 31 5.60 16.13 10.53
CA GLY A 31 4.41 15.34 10.20
C GLY A 31 4.62 14.45 8.98
N GLU A 32 5.21 14.99 7.90
CA GLU A 32 5.56 14.22 6.71
C GLU A 32 6.52 13.07 7.05
N LYS A 33 7.57 13.36 7.82
CA LYS A 33 8.51 12.34 8.30
C LYS A 33 7.78 11.25 9.09
N TYR A 34 6.93 11.64 10.04
CA TYR A 34 6.16 10.69 10.86
C TYR A 34 5.28 9.78 9.99
N ILE A 35 4.57 10.34 9.01
CA ILE A 35 3.71 9.57 8.11
C ILE A 35 4.56 8.58 7.31
N LEU A 36 5.69 8.99 6.75
CA LEU A 36 6.58 8.10 5.97
C LEU A 36 7.15 6.96 6.82
N GLU A 37 7.54 7.23 8.06
CA GLU A 37 8.08 6.21 8.99
C GLU A 37 7.00 5.22 9.46
N ASN A 38 5.75 5.66 9.58
CA ASN A 38 4.67 4.84 10.17
C ASN A 38 3.71 4.24 9.14
N ALA A 39 3.65 4.76 7.91
CA ALA A 39 2.84 4.22 6.82
C ALA A 39 3.09 2.71 6.57
N PRO A 40 4.33 2.19 6.59
CA PRO A 40 4.58 0.75 6.45
C PRO A 40 3.79 -0.12 7.44
N SER A 41 3.69 0.29 8.71
CA SER A 41 2.98 -0.48 9.75
C SER A 41 1.48 -0.64 9.47
N GLN A 42 0.89 0.27 8.69
CA GLN A 42 -0.51 0.16 8.31
C GLN A 42 -0.75 -1.00 7.34
N PHE A 43 0.22 -1.32 6.49
CA PHE A 43 0.12 -2.47 5.59
C PHE A 43 0.18 -3.80 6.35
N GLU A 44 0.94 -3.87 7.45
CA GLU A 44 1.00 -5.09 8.29
C GLU A 44 -0.32 -5.40 8.99
N SER A 45 -1.11 -4.38 9.32
CA SER A 45 -2.42 -4.52 9.96
C SER A 45 -3.59 -4.66 8.99
N THR A 46 -3.38 -4.44 7.69
CA THR A 46 -4.47 -4.45 6.71
C THR A 46 -4.74 -5.90 6.26
N PRO A 47 -5.97 -6.41 6.38
CA PRO A 47 -6.30 -7.73 5.87
C PRO A 47 -6.18 -7.78 4.35
N LEU A 48 -6.01 -8.98 3.80
CA LEU A 48 -6.03 -9.17 2.34
C LEU A 48 -7.39 -8.69 1.78
N ASP A 49 -7.35 -7.87 0.73
CA ASP A 49 -8.55 -7.42 0.00
C ASP A 49 -8.86 -8.44 -1.12
N THR A 50 -9.33 -9.63 -0.72
CA THR A 50 -9.80 -10.66 -1.66
C THR A 50 -11.27 -10.43 -1.97
N SER A 51 -11.64 -10.38 -3.24
CA SER A 51 -13.05 -10.37 -3.64
C SER A 51 -13.76 -11.65 -3.17
N ASP A 52 -15.01 -11.53 -2.73
CA ASP A 52 -15.89 -12.69 -2.44
C ASP A 52 -16.06 -13.63 -3.65
N SER A 53 -15.82 -13.11 -4.85
CA SER A 53 -15.90 -13.84 -6.12
C SER A 53 -14.56 -14.44 -6.58
N MET A 54 -13.52 -14.41 -5.74
CA MET A 54 -12.20 -14.95 -6.11
C MET A 54 -12.27 -16.42 -6.47
N ARG A 55 -11.61 -16.79 -7.58
CA ARG A 55 -11.53 -18.18 -8.04
C ARG A 55 -10.82 -19.03 -6.98
N LYS A 56 -11.33 -20.24 -6.74
CA LYS A 56 -10.76 -21.15 -5.73
C LYS A 56 -9.32 -21.55 -6.06
N GLU A 57 -8.98 -21.56 -7.34
CA GLU A 57 -7.66 -21.87 -7.87
C GLU A 57 -6.65 -20.72 -7.68
N GLY A 58 -7.10 -19.53 -7.29
CA GLY A 58 -6.26 -18.35 -7.08
C GLY A 58 -6.02 -17.54 -8.36
N TYR A 59 -4.85 -16.87 -8.42
CA TYR A 59 -4.43 -16.00 -9.52
C TYR A 59 -3.65 -16.75 -10.60
N GLU A 60 -3.99 -16.54 -11.86
CA GLU A 60 -3.23 -17.06 -13.00
C GLU A 60 -2.16 -16.06 -13.45
N ILE A 61 -0.88 -16.36 -13.18
CA ILE A 61 0.23 -15.46 -13.54
C ILE A 61 0.90 -15.90 -14.83
N LYS A 62 0.85 -15.04 -15.85
CA LYS A 62 1.59 -15.26 -17.10
C LYS A 62 3.09 -15.04 -16.90
N MET A 63 3.89 -16.01 -17.33
CA MET A 63 5.35 -15.97 -17.27
C MET A 63 5.96 -16.30 -18.64
N SER A 64 7.14 -15.75 -18.91
CA SER A 64 7.94 -16.05 -20.10
C SER A 64 9.36 -16.47 -19.71
N LYS A 65 9.94 -17.41 -20.45
CA LYS A 65 11.31 -17.87 -20.22
C LYS A 65 12.27 -17.07 -21.10
N LYS A 66 13.22 -16.36 -20.48
CA LYS A 66 14.29 -15.59 -21.13
C LYS A 66 15.63 -16.04 -20.55
N ASP A 67 16.58 -16.39 -21.41
CA ASP A 67 17.93 -16.84 -21.00
C ASP A 67 17.91 -17.95 -19.94
N GLY A 68 17.01 -18.91 -20.11
CA GLY A 68 16.84 -20.03 -19.17
C GLY A 68 16.08 -19.68 -17.88
N LYS A 69 15.75 -18.41 -17.64
CA LYS A 69 15.07 -17.92 -16.42
C LYS A 69 13.61 -17.58 -16.69
N TRP A 70 12.74 -17.95 -15.77
CA TRP A 70 11.35 -17.50 -15.78
C TRP A 70 11.25 -16.04 -15.35
N THR A 71 10.47 -15.26 -16.08
CA THR A 71 10.19 -13.85 -15.82
C THR A 71 8.68 -13.63 -15.88
N ILE A 72 8.14 -12.84 -14.96
CA ILE A 72 6.72 -12.48 -14.97
C ILE A 72 6.45 -11.54 -16.15
N ASP A 73 5.37 -11.78 -16.89
CA ASP A 73 4.88 -10.83 -17.88
C ASP A 73 4.20 -9.66 -17.16
N THR A 74 4.84 -8.50 -17.14
CA THR A 74 4.33 -7.26 -16.51
C THR A 74 3.43 -6.44 -17.44
N SER A 75 3.07 -6.97 -18.62
CA SER A 75 2.16 -6.28 -19.54
C SER A 75 0.74 -6.21 -18.96
N SER A 76 -0.06 -5.28 -19.49
CA SER A 76 -1.47 -5.13 -19.11
C SER A 76 -2.35 -6.34 -19.46
N LYS A 77 -1.82 -7.34 -20.16
CA LYS A 77 -2.52 -8.58 -20.56
C LYS A 77 -2.44 -9.69 -19.51
N ASN A 78 -1.68 -9.47 -18.43
CA ASN A 78 -1.61 -10.33 -17.26
C ASN A 78 -2.57 -9.78 -16.19
N TYR A 79 -3.88 -9.99 -16.41
CA TYR A 79 -4.93 -9.31 -15.65
C TYR A 79 -4.85 -9.62 -14.15
N ASP A 80 -4.71 -10.91 -13.81
CA ASP A 80 -4.63 -11.39 -12.42
C ASP A 80 -3.38 -10.88 -11.69
N LEU A 81 -2.30 -10.50 -12.40
CA LEU A 81 -1.12 -9.89 -11.76
C LEU A 81 -1.47 -8.55 -11.09
N LYS A 82 -2.34 -7.74 -11.73
CA LYS A 82 -2.77 -6.46 -11.17
C LYS A 82 -3.69 -6.66 -9.96
N ASP A 83 -4.62 -7.60 -10.07
CA ASP A 83 -5.56 -7.93 -9.00
C ASP A 83 -4.84 -8.56 -7.81
N MET A 84 -3.88 -9.45 -8.05
CA MET A 84 -3.00 -9.99 -7.03
C MET A 84 -2.23 -8.87 -6.32
N ALA A 85 -1.58 -7.97 -7.08
CA ALA A 85 -0.84 -6.85 -6.48
C ALA A 85 -1.75 -5.92 -5.67
N ARG A 86 -3.02 -5.74 -6.05
CA ARG A 86 -4.01 -5.00 -5.26
C ARG A 86 -4.36 -5.72 -3.97
N THR A 87 -4.75 -7.00 -4.04
CA THR A 87 -5.18 -7.79 -2.89
C THR A 87 -4.09 -7.88 -1.82
N PHE A 88 -2.84 -8.12 -2.22
CA PHE A 88 -1.71 -8.21 -1.29
C PHE A 88 -1.31 -6.86 -0.68
N ARG A 89 -1.76 -5.74 -1.26
CA ARG A 89 -1.65 -4.41 -0.65
C ARG A 89 -2.90 -4.02 0.16
N GLY A 90 -3.81 -4.97 0.40
CA GLY A 90 -5.08 -4.69 1.07
C GLY A 90 -5.90 -3.63 0.34
N GLY A 91 -5.87 -3.62 -1.00
CA GLY A 91 -6.61 -2.65 -1.83
C GLY A 91 -5.96 -1.25 -1.95
N VAL A 92 -4.82 -1.01 -1.30
CA VAL A 92 -4.13 0.31 -1.36
C VAL A 92 -3.64 0.62 -2.79
N GLY A 93 -3.97 1.83 -3.25
CA GLY A 93 -3.49 2.41 -4.51
C GLY A 93 -4.38 2.14 -5.73
N TYR A 94 -5.57 1.57 -5.51
CA TYR A 94 -6.66 1.51 -6.48
C TYR A 94 -7.83 2.40 -6.05
#